data_AF-A0A4Q3IWQ6-F1
#
_entry.id   AF-A0A4Q3IWQ6-F1
#
_cell.length_a   1.000
_cell.length_b   1.000
_cell.length_c   1.000
_cell.angle_alpha   90.00
_cell.angle_beta   90.00
_cell.angle_gamma   90.00
#
_symmetry.space_group_name_H-M   'P 1'
#
loop_
_entity.id
_entity.type
_entity.pdbx_description
1 polymer ?
#
loop_
_entity_poly.entity_id
_entity_poly.type
_entity_poly.pdbx_seq_one_letter_code
_entity_poly.pdbx_strand_id
1 'polypeptide(L)'
;MAAHYGLAVLRDVRATLPPTPDLARLSVSTEVVDHDGKLLRPFTTAGGRWRLPVEIGQVDRRFIDMLLAYEDQHFAEHRGIDWRGMLRAAT
;
A
#
# COMPACT_ATOMS: atom_id res chain seq x y z
N MET A 1 -10.60 29.09 -19.04
CA MET A 1 -10.99 27.86 -19.78
C MET A 1 -10.13 26.66 -19.38
N ALA A 2 -8.79 26.70 -19.52
CA ALA A 2 -7.89 25.59 -19.12
C ALA A 2 -7.98 25.17 -17.64
N ALA A 3 -8.14 26.12 -16.72
CA ALA A 3 -8.27 25.82 -15.28
C ALA A 3 -9.54 25.01 -14.92
N HIS A 4 -10.61 25.15 -15.72
CA HIS A 4 -11.85 24.40 -15.49
C HIS A 4 -11.75 22.95 -15.98
N TYR A 5 -11.00 22.71 -17.07
CA TYR A 5 -10.69 21.36 -17.53
C TYR A 5 -9.78 20.61 -16.54
N GLY A 6 -8.75 21.28 -16.00
CA GLY A 6 -7.88 20.68 -14.98
C GLY A 6 -8.64 20.26 -13.72
N LEU A 7 -9.52 21.13 -13.19
CA LEU A 7 -10.31 20.81 -11.99
C LEU A 7 -11.30 19.65 -12.23
N ALA A 8 -11.87 19.56 -13.44
CA ALA A 8 -12.77 18.47 -13.82
C ALA A 8 -12.04 17.11 -13.84
N VAL A 9 -10.85 17.05 -14.45
CA VAL A 9 -10.03 15.82 -14.49
C VAL A 9 -9.63 15.36 -13.08
N LEU A 10 -9.21 16.29 -12.20
CA LEU A 10 -8.83 15.95 -10.82
C LEU A 10 -10.02 15.40 -10.02
N ARG A 11 -11.21 15.99 -10.21
CA ARG A 11 -12.45 15.52 -9.59
C ARG A 11 -12.82 14.12 -10.09
N ASP A 12 -12.73 13.89 -11.39
CA ASP A 12 -13.10 12.61 -12.00
C ASP A 12 -12.15 11.48 -11.60
N VAL A 13 -10.84 11.74 -11.55
CA VAL A 13 -9.86 10.77 -11.04
C VAL A 13 -10.22 10.38 -9.61
N ARG A 14 -10.46 11.34 -8.71
CA ARG A 14 -10.83 11.03 -7.32
C ARG A 14 -12.14 10.26 -7.22
N ALA A 15 -13.14 10.58 -8.04
CA ALA A 15 -14.45 9.95 -8.00
C ALA A 15 -14.47 8.53 -8.58
N THR A 16 -13.53 8.20 -9.45
CA THR A 16 -13.44 6.89 -10.12
C THR A 16 -12.50 5.90 -9.42
N LEU A 17 -11.79 6.32 -8.36
CA LEU A 17 -10.96 5.42 -7.57
C LEU A 17 -11.81 4.32 -6.91
N PRO A 18 -11.29 3.08 -6.84
CA PRO A 18 -11.94 2.02 -6.09
C PRO A 18 -12.00 2.40 -4.59
N PRO A 19 -12.97 1.84 -3.83
CA PRO A 19 -13.00 2.05 -2.39
C PRO A 19 -11.72 1.53 -1.74
N THR A 20 -11.27 2.22 -0.68
CA THR A 20 -10.12 1.77 0.11
C THR A 20 -10.39 0.38 0.67
N PRO A 21 -9.48 -0.59 0.48
CA PRO A 21 -9.68 -1.94 1.00
C PRO A 21 -9.73 -1.93 2.54
N ASP A 22 -10.66 -2.69 3.11
CA ASP A 22 -10.70 -2.94 4.54
C ASP A 22 -9.59 -3.95 4.91
N LEU A 23 -8.51 -3.43 5.49
CA LEU A 23 -7.34 -4.23 5.84
C LEU A 23 -7.68 -5.34 6.85
N ALA A 24 -8.64 -5.12 7.75
CA ALA A 24 -9.06 -6.12 8.73
C ALA A 24 -9.79 -7.32 8.10
N ARG A 25 -10.29 -7.16 6.86
CA ARG A 25 -10.94 -8.24 6.09
C ARG A 25 -9.99 -8.97 5.15
N LEU A 26 -8.75 -8.53 5.04
CA LEU A 26 -7.77 -9.22 4.20
C LEU A 26 -7.36 -10.52 4.87
N SER A 27 -7.55 -11.64 4.16
CA SER A 27 -7.07 -12.93 4.64
C SER A 27 -5.54 -12.96 4.67
N VAL A 28 -5.01 -13.47 5.78
CA VAL A 28 -3.60 -13.77 5.99
C VAL A 28 -3.40 -15.28 6.06
N SER A 29 -2.17 -15.71 5.84
CA SER A 29 -1.72 -17.09 5.94
C SER A 29 -1.82 -17.57 7.39
N THR A 30 -2.29 -18.80 7.60
CA THR A 30 -2.14 -19.49 8.89
C THR A 30 -0.72 -19.99 9.01
N GLU A 31 -0.06 -19.69 10.13
CA GLU A 31 1.30 -20.11 10.41
C GLU A 31 1.33 -21.17 11.52
N VAL A 32 2.13 -22.21 11.30
CA VAL A 32 2.51 -23.19 12.33
C VAL A 32 3.92 -22.83 12.77
N VAL A 33 4.08 -22.56 14.05
CA VAL A 33 5.35 -22.16 14.67
C VAL A 33 5.75 -23.17 15.75
N ASP A 34 7.04 -23.19 16.10
CA ASP A 34 7.51 -23.90 17.29
C ASP A 34 7.26 -23.10 18.58
N HIS A 35 7.74 -23.61 19.72
CA HIS A 35 7.55 -22.96 21.02
C HIS A 35 8.26 -21.60 21.15
N ASP A 36 9.30 -21.36 20.34
CA ASP A 36 10.04 -20.10 20.30
C ASP A 36 9.47 -19.13 19.23
N GLY A 37 8.39 -19.53 18.54
CA GLY A 37 7.75 -18.73 17.51
C GLY A 37 8.43 -18.82 16.15
N LYS A 38 9.38 -19.75 15.94
CA LYS A 38 10.02 -19.96 14.64
C LYS A 38 9.06 -20.65 13.69
N LEU A 39 8.91 -20.09 12.49
CA LEU A 39 8.05 -20.64 11.45
C LEU A 39 8.48 -22.07 11.07
N LEU A 40 7.59 -23.03 11.30
CA LEU A 40 7.74 -24.42 10.88
C LEU A 40 7.06 -24.66 9.53
N ARG A 41 5.83 -24.14 9.38
CA ARG A 41 5.06 -24.28 8.14
C ARG A 41 4.01 -23.18 7.98
N PRO A 42 4.03 -22.44 6.87
CA PRO A 42 2.92 -21.57 6.51
C PRO A 42 1.90 -22.29 5.62
N PHE A 43 0.64 -21.86 5.66
CA PHE A 43 -0.41 -22.23 4.72
C PHE A 43 -0.84 -21.02 3.88
N THR A 44 -1.26 -21.25 2.64
CA THR A 44 -1.80 -20.18 1.79
C THR A 44 -3.16 -19.72 2.30
N THR A 45 -3.53 -18.48 1.97
CA THR A 45 -4.91 -18.01 2.16
C THR A 45 -5.90 -18.86 1.36
N ALA A 46 -7.20 -18.71 1.62
CA ALA A 46 -8.26 -19.36 0.84
C ALA A 46 -8.16 -19.08 -0.68
N GLY A 47 -7.54 -17.95 -1.06
CA GLY A 47 -7.27 -17.59 -2.46
C GLY A 47 -5.94 -18.10 -3.02
N GLY A 48 -5.25 -19.02 -2.32
CA GLY A 48 -3.99 -19.62 -2.77
C GLY A 48 -2.78 -18.69 -2.72
N ARG A 49 -2.88 -17.54 -2.03
CA ARG A 49 -1.79 -16.56 -1.93
C ARG A 49 -0.99 -16.75 -0.64
N TRP A 50 0.30 -16.49 -0.71
CA TRP A 50 1.15 -16.35 0.48
C TRP A 50 1.01 -14.93 1.04
N ARG A 51 0.55 -14.82 2.29
CA ARG A 51 0.39 -13.55 3.01
C ARG A 51 0.74 -13.74 4.48
N LEU A 52 2.03 -13.84 4.78
CA LEU A 52 2.49 -14.01 6.16
C LEU A 52 2.16 -12.74 6.97
N PRO A 53 1.53 -12.87 8.15
CA PRO A 53 1.25 -11.72 9.01
C PRO A 53 2.57 -11.12 9.52
N VAL A 54 2.66 -9.80 9.47
CA VAL A 54 3.82 -9.05 9.96
C VAL A 54 3.38 -7.67 10.44
N GLU A 55 3.91 -7.25 11.59
CA GLU A 55 3.75 -5.91 12.14
C GLU A 55 4.90 -5.01 11.70
N ILE A 56 4.66 -3.70 11.63
CA ILE A 56 5.69 -2.72 11.20
C ILE A 56 6.97 -2.83 12.05
N GLY A 57 6.84 -3.10 13.35
CA GLY A 57 7.98 -3.26 14.25
C GLY A 57 8.84 -4.51 14.01
N GLN A 58 8.36 -5.47 13.22
CA GLN A 58 9.08 -6.71 12.88
C GLN A 58 9.88 -6.58 11.57
N VAL A 59 9.72 -5.48 10.84
CA VAL A 59 10.41 -5.21 9.58
C VAL A 59 11.63 -4.33 9.84
N ASP A 60 12.76 -4.61 9.17
CA ASP A 60 13.95 -3.74 9.26
C ASP A 60 13.58 -2.33 8.82
N ARG A 61 13.82 -1.35 9.69
CA ARG A 61 13.50 0.05 9.41
C ARG A 61 14.19 0.58 8.16
N ARG A 62 15.40 0.11 7.84
CA ARG A 62 16.12 0.50 6.62
C ARG A 62 15.42 -0.01 5.37
N PHE A 63 14.77 -1.18 5.45
CA PHE A 63 13.96 -1.67 4.34
C PHE A 63 12.74 -0.78 4.10
N ILE A 64 12.06 -0.35 5.17
CA ILE A 64 10.94 0.60 5.09
C ILE A 64 11.40 1.93 4.49
N ASP A 65 12.51 2.49 5.00
CA ASP A 65 13.05 3.76 4.51
C ASP A 65 13.44 3.68 3.03
N MET A 66 14.08 2.58 2.62
CA MET A 66 14.41 2.30 1.22
C MET A 66 13.15 2.19 0.35
N LEU A 67 12.14 1.44 0.80
CA LEU A 67 10.90 1.23 0.07
C LEU A 67 10.16 2.55 -0.15
N LEU A 68 10.05 3.38 0.88
CA LEU A 68 9.46 4.72 0.77
C LEU A 68 10.26 5.59 -0.20
N ALA A 69 11.59 5.63 -0.08
CA ALA A 69 12.42 6.42 -0.98
C ALA A 69 12.30 5.99 -2.46
N TYR A 70 12.13 4.69 -2.71
CA TYR A 70 12.09 4.13 -4.07
C TYR A 70 10.69 4.20 -4.71
N GLU A 71 9.65 3.82 -3.97
CA GLU A 71 8.28 3.72 -4.50
C GLU A 71 7.49 5.03 -4.36
N ASP A 72 7.62 5.72 -3.22
CA ASP A 72 6.78 6.88 -2.89
C ASP A 72 7.49 7.85 -1.93
N GLN A 73 8.44 8.61 -2.47
CA GLN A 73 9.30 9.50 -1.68
C GLN A 73 8.52 10.58 -0.88
N HIS A 74 7.30 10.94 -1.31
CA HIS A 74 6.47 11.98 -0.68
C HIS A 74 5.29 11.38 0.09
N PHE A 75 5.31 10.07 0.37
CA PHE A 75 4.21 9.33 1.00
C PHE A 75 3.60 10.05 2.21
N ALA A 76 4.45 10.59 3.10
CA ALA A 76 4.02 11.26 4.33
C ALA A 76 3.46 12.68 4.11
N GLU A 77 3.71 13.30 2.95
CA GLU A 77 3.32 14.67 2.66
C GLU A 77 1.91 14.75 2.05
N HIS A 78 1.47 13.70 1.37
CA HIS A 78 0.19 13.69 0.66
C HIS A 78 -0.92 12.94 1.41
N ARG A 79 -2.17 13.40 1.25
CA ARG A 79 -3.35 12.81 1.89
C ARG A 79 -4.06 11.78 1.01
N GLY A 80 -3.29 11.00 0.26
CA GLY A 80 -3.75 9.88 -0.56
C GLY A 80 -3.41 9.98 -2.04
N ILE A 81 -3.45 11.17 -2.64
CA ILE A 81 -3.05 11.39 -4.04
C ILE A 81 -1.87 12.36 -4.09
N ASP A 82 -0.76 11.96 -4.71
CA ASP A 82 0.37 12.84 -5.01
C ASP A 82 0.08 13.73 -6.24
N TRP A 83 -0.48 14.91 -5.99
CA TRP A 83 -0.75 15.88 -7.05
C TRP A 83 0.52 16.44 -7.71
N ARG A 84 1.65 16.50 -6.99
CA ARG A 84 2.92 16.97 -7.57
C ARG A 84 3.45 15.94 -8.57
N GLY A 85 3.43 14.66 -8.19
CA GLY A 85 3.74 13.54 -9.07
C GLY A 85 2.84 13.49 -10.31
N MET A 86 1.53 13.71 -10.14
CA MET A 86 0.57 13.77 -11.25
C MET A 86 0.86 14.90 -12.24
N LEU A 87 1.14 16.12 -11.74
CA LEU A 87 1.50 17.25 -12.59
C LEU A 87 2.80 16.98 -13.36
N ARG A 88 3.82 16.42 -12.69
CA ARG A 88 5.10 16.03 -13.32
C ARG A 88 4.91 14.98 -14.42
N ALA A 89 3.99 14.03 -14.24
CA ALA A 89 3.73 12.99 -15.23
C ALA A 89 2.98 13.50 -16.46
N ALA A 90 2.25 14.61 -16.33
CA ALA A 90 1.48 15.20 -17.42
C ALA A 90 2.30 16.14 -18.33
N THR A 91 3.51 16.50 -17.90
CA THR A 91 4.46 17.36 -18.63
C THR A 91 5.58 16.54 -19.24
#